data_AF-A0A6V7W8A5-F1
#
_entry.id   AF-A0A6V7W8A5-F1
#
_cell.length_a   1.000
_cell.length_b   1.000
_cell.length_c   1.000
_cell.angle_alpha   90.00
_cell.angle_beta   90.00
_cell.angle_gamma   90.00
#
_symmetry.space_group_name_H-M   'P 1'
#
loop_
_entity.id
_entity.type
_entity.pdbx_description
1 polymer ?
#
loop_
_entity_poly.entity_id
_entity_poly.type
_entity_poly.pdbx_seq_one_letter_code
_entity_poly.pdbx_strand_id
1 'polypeptide(L)'
;MSIGLKNLNNKNKYIEYSADEATLYNEKGHYFELSTPFNDNDIYGCGLVYPPTNKLNEGEFPYVFITQNGKQLGKGLLLNDNFDSYKPGVLLKCCSTETNFGNDLESKPFKYDISKHLVLKEFYN
;
A
#
# COMPACT_ATOMS: atom_id res chain seq x y z
N MET A 1 8.82 -4.31 10.67
CA MET A 1 8.99 -4.58 9.22
C MET A 1 8.16 -3.54 8.51
N SER A 2 8.65 -2.98 7.43
CA SER A 2 7.85 -2.02 6.65
C SER A 2 7.68 -2.43 5.20
N ILE A 3 6.51 -2.12 4.64
CA ILE A 3 6.20 -2.33 3.22
C ILE A 3 5.60 -1.06 2.61
N GLY A 4 5.78 -0.88 1.31
CA GLY A 4 5.09 0.21 0.62
C GLY A 4 5.68 0.54 -0.75
N LEU A 5 5.64 1.83 -1.09
CA LEU A 5 6.01 2.36 -2.40
C LEU A 5 7.01 3.49 -2.26
N LYS A 6 8.07 3.42 -3.08
CA LYS A 6 9.06 4.48 -3.21
C LYS A 6 8.82 5.29 -4.49
N ASN A 7 8.73 6.61 -4.36
CA ASN A 7 8.64 7.51 -5.49
C ASN A 7 9.98 7.55 -6.26
N LEU A 8 9.94 7.36 -7.58
CA LEU A 8 11.17 7.37 -8.40
C LEU A 8 11.61 8.80 -8.77
N ASN A 9 10.69 9.75 -8.80
CA ASN A 9 10.96 11.15 -9.11
C ASN A 9 11.55 11.89 -7.89
N ASN A 10 11.29 11.41 -6.68
CA ASN A 10 11.88 11.95 -5.46
C ASN A 10 12.34 10.82 -4.53
N LYS A 11 13.66 10.59 -4.50
CA LYS A 11 14.28 9.47 -3.75
C LYS A 11 14.02 9.51 -2.23
N ASN A 12 13.58 10.64 -1.69
CA ASN A 12 13.32 10.83 -0.27
C ASN A 12 11.83 10.68 0.08
N LYS A 13 10.95 10.44 -0.90
CA LYS A 13 9.51 10.26 -0.69
C LYS A 13 9.12 8.79 -0.74
N TYR A 14 8.42 8.37 0.31
CA TYR A 14 7.92 7.01 0.49
C TYR A 14 6.49 7.06 0.99
N ILE A 15 5.71 6.06 0.59
CA ILE A 15 4.49 5.67 1.26
C ILE A 15 4.81 4.34 1.91
N GLU A 16 4.72 4.26 3.23
CA GLU A 16 5.27 3.15 3.98
C GLU A 16 4.35 2.79 5.14
N TYR A 17 4.05 1.51 5.29
CA TYR A 17 3.41 0.98 6.48
C TYR A 17 4.44 0.25 7.33
N SER A 18 4.66 0.73 8.54
CA SER A 18 5.45 0.11 9.61
C SER A 18 4.56 -0.84 10.40
N ALA A 19 4.78 -2.14 10.28
CA ALA A 19 3.97 -3.15 10.94
C ALA A 19 4.22 -3.20 12.46
N ASP A 20 5.45 -2.93 12.91
CA ASP A 20 5.82 -2.90 14.32
C ASP A 20 5.22 -1.70 15.06
N GLU A 21 5.08 -0.56 14.38
CA GLU A 21 4.45 0.64 14.92
C GLU A 21 2.97 0.73 14.57
N ALA A 22 2.46 -0.24 13.79
CA ALA A 22 1.11 -0.25 13.22
C ALA A 22 0.74 1.11 12.59
N THR A 23 1.67 1.72 11.86
CA THR A 23 1.60 3.12 11.43
C THR A 23 1.85 3.25 9.93
N LEU A 24 0.99 4.01 9.24
CA LEU A 24 1.09 4.32 7.81
C LEU A 24 1.60 5.75 7.60
N TYR A 25 2.70 5.90 6.89
CA TYR A 25 3.33 7.16 6.51
C TYR A 25 2.99 7.54 5.07
N ASN A 26 2.68 8.80 4.83
CA ASN A 26 2.56 9.37 3.48
C ASN A 26 3.87 10.05 3.04
N GLU A 27 3.91 10.50 1.77
CA GLU A 27 5.09 11.16 1.21
C GLU A 27 5.47 12.51 1.85
N LYS A 28 4.57 13.09 2.67
CA LYS A 28 4.77 14.34 3.40
C LYS A 28 5.31 14.09 4.81
N GLY A 29 5.47 12.82 5.21
CA GLY A 29 5.88 12.44 6.56
C GLY A 29 4.75 12.49 7.59
N HIS A 30 3.50 12.72 7.17
CA HIS A 30 2.36 12.52 8.06
C HIS A 30 2.12 11.04 8.26
N TYR A 31 1.62 10.67 9.44
CA TYR A 31 1.39 9.30 9.82
C TYR A 31 -0.04 9.07 10.31
N PHE A 32 -0.50 7.83 10.14
CA PHE A 32 -1.84 7.38 10.53
C PHE A 32 -1.71 6.06 11.28
N GLU A 33 -2.23 6.00 12.51
CA GLU A 33 -2.25 4.77 13.30
C GLU A 33 -3.33 3.82 12.78
N LEU A 34 -2.94 2.59 12.48
CA LEU A 34 -3.78 1.51 11.98
C LEU A 34 -3.82 0.42 13.05
N SER A 35 -4.71 0.55 14.03
CA SER A 35 -4.80 -0.29 15.23
C SER A 35 -4.91 -1.79 14.92
N THR A 36 -3.74 -2.44 14.75
CA THR A 36 -3.62 -3.83 14.30
C THR A 36 -2.40 -4.49 14.96
N PRO A 37 -2.56 -5.66 15.60
CA PRO A 37 -1.42 -6.36 16.17
C PRO A 37 -0.55 -6.95 15.05
N PHE A 38 0.77 -6.89 15.23
CA PHE A 38 1.76 -7.58 14.42
C PHE A 38 1.99 -9.00 14.96
N ASN A 39 1.89 -10.01 14.09
CA ASN A 39 2.15 -11.41 14.44
C ASN A 39 3.08 -12.09 13.44
N ASP A 40 3.79 -13.13 13.90
CA ASP A 40 4.55 -14.00 13.01
C ASP A 40 3.64 -14.64 11.96
N ASN A 41 4.13 -14.70 10.72
CA ASN A 41 3.43 -15.20 9.53
C ASN A 41 2.27 -14.33 9.02
N ASP A 42 2.10 -13.11 9.54
CA ASP A 42 1.16 -12.17 8.94
C ASP A 42 1.54 -11.85 7.49
N ILE A 43 0.53 -11.84 6.62
CA ILE A 43 0.70 -11.54 5.19
C ILE A 43 0.27 -10.11 4.94
N TYR A 44 1.23 -9.26 4.59
CA TYR A 44 0.97 -7.87 4.23
C TYR A 44 0.93 -7.68 2.72
N GLY A 45 0.06 -6.78 2.27
CA GLY A 45 -0.04 -6.37 0.87
C GLY A 45 -0.12 -4.85 0.74
N CYS A 46 0.42 -4.32 -0.34
CA CYS A 46 0.35 -2.91 -0.72
C CYS A 46 -0.23 -2.82 -2.13
N GLY A 47 -1.34 -2.11 -2.29
CA GLY A 47 -2.00 -1.90 -3.57
C GLY A 47 -1.95 -0.44 -3.99
N LEU A 48 -1.70 -0.20 -5.28
CA LEU A 48 -1.79 1.10 -5.93
C LEU A 48 -2.87 1.01 -7.02
N VAL A 49 -3.88 1.87 -6.93
CA VAL A 49 -5.01 1.88 -7.86
C VAL A 49 -4.96 3.15 -8.67
N TYR A 50 -4.95 3.00 -10.00
CA TYR A 50 -5.13 4.10 -10.92
C TYR A 50 -6.57 4.12 -11.42
N PRO A 51 -7.31 5.24 -11.31
CA PRO A 51 -8.60 5.35 -11.97
C PRO A 51 -8.42 5.34 -13.50
N PRO A 52 -9.48 5.05 -14.27
CA PRO A 52 -9.46 5.20 -15.72
C PRO A 52 -8.97 6.60 -16.15
N THR A 53 -8.23 6.69 -17.26
CA THR A 53 -7.58 7.96 -17.67
C THR A 53 -8.54 9.14 -17.84
N ASN A 54 -9.77 8.88 -18.30
CA ASN A 54 -10.80 9.91 -18.42
C ASN A 54 -11.26 10.45 -17.06
N LYS A 55 -11.21 9.63 -16.00
CA LYS A 55 -11.60 9.99 -14.63
C LYS A 55 -10.56 10.84 -13.91
N LEU A 56 -9.28 10.74 -14.30
CA LEU A 56 -8.23 11.65 -13.81
C LEU A 56 -8.59 13.11 -14.10
N ASN A 57 -9.10 13.40 -15.29
CA ASN A 57 -9.53 14.74 -15.69
C ASN A 57 -10.79 15.22 -14.95
N GLU A 58 -11.56 14.29 -14.37
CA GLU A 58 -12.75 14.56 -13.56
C GLU A 58 -12.41 14.73 -12.06
N GLY A 59 -11.13 14.63 -11.69
CA GLY A 59 -10.65 14.82 -10.32
C GLY A 59 -10.61 13.54 -9.47
N GLU A 60 -10.76 12.35 -10.07
CA GLU A 60 -10.44 11.09 -9.39
C GLU A 60 -8.93 10.87 -9.44
N PHE A 61 -8.28 10.69 -8.30
CA PHE A 61 -6.83 10.51 -8.22
C PHE A 61 -6.45 9.06 -7.88
N PRO A 62 -5.25 8.60 -8.26
CA PRO A 62 -4.74 7.32 -7.80
C PRO A 62 -4.68 7.25 -6.28
N TYR A 63 -4.73 6.05 -5.72
CA TYR A 63 -4.60 5.85 -4.28
C TYR A 63 -3.84 4.59 -3.92
N VAL A 64 -3.26 4.61 -2.72
CA VAL A 64 -2.58 3.47 -2.11
C VAL A 64 -3.42 2.93 -0.98
N PHE A 65 -3.45 1.61 -0.83
CA PHE A 65 -4.04 0.95 0.33
C PHE A 65 -3.15 -0.19 0.82
N ILE A 66 -3.26 -0.48 2.11
CA ILE A 66 -2.52 -1.56 2.77
C ILE A 66 -3.49 -2.64 3.19
N THR A 67 -3.03 -3.88 3.16
CA THR A 67 -3.79 -5.05 3.62
C THR A 67 -2.96 -5.88 4.59
N GLN A 68 -3.64 -6.51 5.54
CA GLN A 68 -3.08 -7.53 6.42
C GLN A 68 -4.01 -8.74 6.37
N ASN A 69 -3.45 -9.91 6.12
CA ASN A 69 -4.15 -11.18 6.01
C ASN A 69 -5.35 -11.14 5.04
N GLY A 70 -5.22 -10.34 3.97
CA GLY A 70 -6.22 -10.21 2.91
C GLY A 70 -7.36 -9.24 3.22
N LYS A 71 -7.29 -8.49 4.33
CA LYS A 71 -8.22 -7.42 4.66
C LYS A 71 -7.54 -6.07 4.56
N GLN A 72 -8.23 -5.09 4.00
CA GLN A 72 -7.73 -3.71 3.96
C GLN A 72 -7.62 -3.16 5.39
N LEU A 73 -6.51 -2.46 5.64
CA LEU A 73 -6.29 -1.70 6.87
C LEU A 73 -6.68 -0.24 6.65
N GLY A 74 -7.55 0.28 7.50
CA GLY A 74 -7.93 1.68 7.50
C GLY A 74 -8.45 2.19 6.15
N LYS A 75 -8.17 3.47 5.88
CA LYS A 75 -8.55 4.17 4.65
C LYS A 75 -7.45 4.12 3.60
N GLY A 76 -7.77 4.48 2.36
CA GLY A 76 -6.75 4.67 1.33
C GLY A 76 -5.97 5.98 1.53
N LEU A 77 -4.79 6.08 0.96
CA LEU A 77 -4.03 7.32 0.79
C LEU A 77 -4.23 7.85 -0.62
N LEU A 78 -4.88 9.00 -0.76
CA LEU A 78 -5.09 9.64 -2.06
C LEU A 78 -3.79 10.32 -2.54
N LEU A 79 -3.43 10.10 -3.80
CA LEU A 79 -2.22 10.63 -4.42
C LEU A 79 -2.55 11.87 -5.26
N ASN A 80 -2.65 13.03 -4.60
CA ASN A 80 -3.03 14.30 -5.25
C ASN A 80 -1.86 15.03 -5.91
N ASP A 81 -0.63 14.55 -5.68
CA ASP A 81 0.62 15.12 -6.20
C ASP A 81 1.19 14.23 -7.33
N ASN A 82 2.41 14.46 -7.81
CA ASN A 82 3.01 13.64 -8.87
C ASN A 82 3.01 12.13 -8.51
N PHE A 83 2.20 11.35 -9.23
CA PHE A 83 2.00 9.91 -9.06
C PHE A 83 2.57 9.08 -10.22
N ASP A 84 3.47 9.66 -11.02
CA ASP A 84 3.89 9.10 -12.31
C ASP A 84 4.68 7.80 -12.15
N SER A 85 5.42 7.64 -11.05
CA SER A 85 6.36 6.52 -10.95
C SER A 85 6.67 6.10 -9.52
N TYR A 86 6.21 4.89 -9.19
CA TYR A 86 6.50 4.20 -7.94
C TYR A 86 7.15 2.85 -8.20
N LYS A 87 7.96 2.39 -7.23
CA LYS A 87 8.38 1.00 -7.14
C LYS A 87 8.06 0.40 -5.77
N PRO A 88 7.79 -0.91 -5.68
CA PRO A 88 7.67 -1.59 -4.40
C PRO A 88 8.94 -1.43 -3.56
N GLY A 89 8.76 -1.28 -2.25
CA GLY A 89 9.84 -1.21 -1.26
C GLY A 89 9.51 -2.02 -0.02
N VAL A 90 10.54 -2.62 0.58
CA VAL A 90 10.47 -3.32 1.86
C VAL A 90 11.67 -2.93 2.72
N LEU A 91 11.43 -2.71 4.01
CA LEU A 91 12.47 -2.51 5.02
C LEU A 91 12.37 -3.61 6.07
N LEU A 92 13.48 -4.31 6.30
CA LEU A 92 13.56 -5.40 7.27
C LEU A 92 14.38 -4.97 8.48
N LYS A 93 13.83 -5.24 9.66
CA LYS A 93 14.49 -5.01 10.95
C LYS A 93 14.38 -6.30 11.77
N CYS A 94 15.50 -7.00 11.91
CA CYS A 94 15.60 -8.26 12.68
C CYS A 94 14.57 -9.34 12.30
N CYS A 95 14.15 -9.40 11.03
CA CYS A 95 13.20 -10.39 10.52
C CYS A 95 13.58 -10.86 9.12
N SER A 96 12.94 -11.94 8.67
CA SER A 96 12.99 -12.42 7.29
C SER A 96 11.59 -12.39 6.70
N THR A 97 11.48 -12.26 5.38
CA THR A 97 10.21 -12.25 4.68
C THR A 97 10.35 -12.90 3.32
N GLU A 98 9.23 -13.28 2.73
CA GLU A 98 9.12 -13.75 1.35
C GLU A 98 8.21 -12.79 0.58
N THR A 99 8.59 -12.44 -0.64
CA THR A 99 7.77 -11.57 -1.50
C THR A 99 6.91 -12.40 -2.45
N ASN A 100 5.76 -11.84 -2.83
CA ASN A 100 4.92 -12.37 -3.91
C ASN A 100 4.53 -11.21 -4.83
N PHE A 101 5.09 -11.19 -6.03
CA PHE A 101 4.76 -10.22 -7.08
C PHE A 101 3.73 -10.74 -8.09
N GLY A 102 3.14 -11.92 -7.84
CA GLY A 102 2.12 -12.52 -8.70
C GLY A 102 2.67 -13.31 -9.88
N ASN A 103 3.92 -13.78 -9.82
CA ASN A 103 4.53 -14.60 -10.88
C ASN A 103 3.83 -15.97 -11.04
N ASP A 104 3.22 -16.49 -9.97
CA ASP A 104 2.46 -17.73 -9.96
C ASP A 104 1.22 -17.55 -9.06
N LEU A 105 0.10 -17.19 -9.67
CA LEU A 105 -1.16 -16.98 -8.96
C LEU A 105 -1.94 -18.28 -8.73
N GLU A 106 -1.57 -19.38 -9.38
CA GLU A 106 -2.22 -20.68 -9.18
C GLU A 106 -1.72 -21.33 -7.89
N SER A 107 -0.40 -21.43 -7.72
CA SER A 107 0.20 -22.04 -6.52
C SER A 107 0.34 -21.05 -5.37
N LYS A 108 0.53 -19.76 -5.67
CA LYS A 108 0.76 -18.70 -4.67
C LYS A 108 -0.12 -17.47 -4.96
N PRO A 109 -1.45 -17.58 -4.80
CA PRO A 109 -2.34 -16.44 -5.00
C PRO A 109 -2.05 -15.29 -4.03
N PHE A 110 -2.44 -14.07 -4.41
CA PHE A 110 -2.49 -12.97 -3.45
C PHE A 110 -3.46 -13.29 -2.32
N LYS A 111 -3.09 -12.92 -1.09
CA LYS A 111 -3.99 -13.08 0.06
C LYS A 111 -5.20 -12.15 -0.01
N TYR A 112 -5.01 -10.96 -0.59
CA TYR A 112 -6.09 -10.03 -0.92
C TYR A 112 -6.73 -10.42 -2.25
N ASP A 113 -8.06 -10.55 -2.28
CA ASP A 113 -8.81 -10.87 -3.49
C ASP A 113 -9.04 -9.59 -4.32
N ILE A 114 -8.14 -9.35 -5.26
CA ILE A 114 -8.18 -8.18 -6.15
C ILE A 114 -9.46 -8.11 -7.00
N SER A 115 -10.11 -9.25 -7.29
CA SER A 115 -11.34 -9.29 -8.09
C SER A 115 -12.54 -8.72 -7.34
N LYS A 116 -12.46 -8.67 -6.01
CA LYS A 116 -13.49 -8.12 -5.11
C LYS A 116 -13.16 -6.70 -4.65
N HIS A 117 -12.17 -6.04 -5.25
CA HIS A 117 -11.81 -4.68 -4.88
C HIS A 117 -12.97 -3.72 -5.16
N LEU A 118 -13.38 -2.97 -4.13
CA LEU A 118 -14.36 -1.89 -4.26
C LEU A 118 -13.61 -0.56 -4.26
N VAL A 119 -13.94 0.30 -5.22
CA VAL A 119 -13.37 1.66 -5.29
C VAL A 119 -13.65 2.38 -3.97
N LEU A 120 -12.57 2.87 -3.36
CA LEU A 120 -12.65 3.53 -2.05
C LEU A 120 -13.33 4.88 -2.17
N LYS A 121 -14.14 5.21 -1.16
CA LYS A 121 -14.79 6.52 -1.02
C LYS A 121 -14.25 7.34 0.14
N GLU A 122 -13.43 6.72 0.98
CA GLU A 122 -12.84 7.34 2.15
C GLU A 122 -11.32 7.24 2.09
N PHE A 123 -10.67 8.39 2.25
CA PHE A 123 -9.22 8.53 2.22
C PHE A 123 -8.73 9.24 3.47
N TYR A 124 -7.47 9.03 3.81
CA TYR A 124 -6.75 9.89 4.73
C TYR A 124 -6.43 11.23 4.04
N ASN A 125 -6.56 12.33 4.80
CA ASN A 125 -6.27 13.70 4.35
C ASN A 125 -4.85 14.12 4.72
#